data_AF-A0A0X3BQ90-F1
#
_entry.id   AF-A0A0X3BQ90-F1
#
_cell.length_a   1.000
_cell.length_b   1.000
_cell.length_c   1.000
_cell.angle_alpha   90.00
_cell.angle_beta   90.00
_cell.angle_gamma   90.00
#
_symmetry.space_group_name_H-M   'P 1'
#
loop_
_entity.id
_entity.type
_entity.pdbx_description
1 polymer ?
#
loop_
_entity_poly.entity_id
_entity_poly.type
_entity_poly.pdbx_seq_one_letter_code
_entity_poly.pdbx_strand_id
1 'polypeptide(L)' 'MMAEEELFDLLVPPGVPRKMIYDVVENYDVEVVRRPQKLAFANMDGDARELLAFRGRREVVEEVQTYLFARLKEFIGD' A
#
# COMPACT_ATOMS: atom_id res chain seq x y z
N MET A 1 20.43 9.18 -22.33
CA MET A 1 19.04 9.00 -21.89
C MET A 1 19.02 9.36 -20.42
N MET A 2 18.17 10.31 -20.01
CA MET A 2 17.88 10.48 -18.59
C MET A 2 17.16 9.19 -18.17
N ALA A 3 17.71 8.44 -17.22
CA ALA A 3 16.96 7.31 -16.68
C ALA A 3 15.71 7.90 -16.03
N GLU A 4 14.53 7.56 -16.55
CA GLU A 4 13.28 7.82 -15.83
C GLU A 4 13.41 7.14 -14.47
N GLU A 5 13.16 7.92 -13.40
CA GLU A 5 13.30 7.44 -12.03
C GLU A 5 12.35 6.26 -11.82
N GLU A 6 12.88 5.11 -11.43
CA GLU A 6 12.10 3.87 -11.26
C GLU A 6 11.19 4.01 -10.03
N LEU A 7 9.88 3.84 -10.24
CA LEU A 7 8.88 3.91 -9.18
C LEU A 7 8.37 2.52 -8.79
N PHE A 8 8.03 2.38 -7.52
CA PHE A 8 7.58 1.14 -6.89
C PHE A 8 6.19 1.33 -6.31
N ASP A 9 5.43 0.24 -6.30
CA ASP A 9 4.08 0.22 -5.75
C ASP A 9 4.04 -0.67 -4.51
N LEU A 10 3.71 -0.08 -3.36
CA LEU A 10 3.38 -0.81 -2.14
C LEU A 10 1.88 -1.08 -2.11
N LEU A 11 1.47 -2.35 -2.28
CA LEU A 11 0.07 -2.74 -2.21
C LEU A 11 -0.49 -2.52 -0.80
N VAL A 12 -1.69 -1.93 -0.72
CA VAL A 12 -2.43 -1.76 0.53
C VAL A 12 -3.31 -2.98 0.75
N PRO A 13 -3.05 -3.81 1.78
CA PRO A 13 -3.86 -4.99 2.05
C PRO A 13 -5.32 -4.62 2.37
N PRO A 14 -6.28 -5.51 2.04
CA PRO A 14 -7.63 -5.38 2.55
C PRO A 14 -7.64 -5.34 4.08
N GLY A 15 -8.43 -4.43 4.65
CA GLY A 15 -8.57 -4.29 6.11
C GLY A 15 -7.65 -3.25 6.76
N VAL A 16 -6.74 -2.62 6.01
CA VAL A 16 -5.99 -1.47 6.53
C VAL A 16 -6.96 -0.35 6.92
N PRO A 17 -6.90 0.17 8.17
CA PRO A 17 -7.75 1.28 8.60
C PRO A 17 -7.59 2.53 7.74
N ARG A 18 -8.70 3.16 7.34
CA ARG A 18 -8.70 4.34 6.46
C ARG A 18 -7.82 5.47 6.98
N LYS A 19 -7.77 5.67 8.30
CA LYS A 19 -6.92 6.68 8.93
C LYS A 19 -5.45 6.50 8.55
N MET A 20 -4.93 5.27 8.59
CA MET A 20 -3.53 5.00 8.23
C MET A 20 -3.25 5.29 6.75
N ILE A 21 -4.24 5.11 5.87
CA ILE A 21 -4.12 5.46 4.45
C ILE A 21 -3.99 6.98 4.29
N TYR A 22 -4.83 7.76 4.99
CA TYR A 22 -4.73 9.22 4.99
C TYR A 22 -3.40 9.69 5.59
N ASP A 23 -2.99 9.13 6.73
CA ASP A 23 -1.71 9.49 7.35
C ASP A 23 -0.53 9.28 6.39
N VAL A 24 -0.55 8.21 5.60
CA VAL A 24 0.50 7.96 4.60
C VAL A 24 0.49 9.02 3.49
N VAL A 25 -0.66 9.35 2.93
CA VAL A 25 -0.79 10.34 1.84
C VAL A 25 -0.41 11.75 2.30
N GLU A 26 -0.67 12.09 3.56
CA GLU A 26 -0.37 13.41 4.10
C GLU A 26 1.11 13.60 4.46
N ASN A 27 1.82 12.52 4.84
CA ASN A 27 3.17 12.61 5.39
C ASN A 27 4.27 12.08 4.47
N TYR A 28 3.92 11.36 3.39
CA TYR A 28 4.88 10.75 2.48
C TYR A 28 4.64 11.19 1.04
N ASP A 29 5.73 11.30 0.27
CA ASP A 29 5.69 11.62 -1.16
C ASP A 29 5.31 10.37 -1.97
N VAL A 30 4.01 10.05 -1.98
CA VAL A 30 3.44 8.90 -2.68
C VAL A 30 2.14 9.27 -3.41
N GLU A 31 1.92 8.62 -4.54
CA GLU A 31 0.65 8.66 -5.27
C GLU A 31 -0.21 7.45 -4.89
N VAL A 32 -1.51 7.66 -4.70
CA VAL A 32 -2.47 6.56 -4.51
C VAL A 32 -2.93 6.07 -5.88
N VAL A 33 -2.52 4.86 -6.25
CA VAL A 33 -2.89 4.23 -7.52
C VAL A 33 -3.78 3.01 -7.32
N ARG A 34 -4.53 2.64 -8.35
CA ARG A 34 -5.34 1.41 -8.37
C ARG A 34 -4.58 0.28 -9.04
N ARG A 35 -4.60 -0.89 -8.43
CA ARG A 35 -4.00 -2.11 -8.97
C ARG A 35 -5.02 -3.25 -9.01
N PRO A 36 -5.44 -3.70 -10.20
CA PRO A 36 -6.24 -4.91 -10.31
C PRO A 36 -5.36 -6.10 -9.92
N GLN A 37 -5.71 -6.76 -8.82
CA GLN A 37 -5.03 -7.97 -8.36
C GLN A 37 -6.06 -9.09 -8.23
N LYS A 38 -5.69 -10.27 -8.72
CA LYS A 38 -6.48 -11.48 -8.48
C LYS A 38 -6.20 -11.92 -7.04
N LEU A 39 -7.22 -11.87 -6.19
CA LEU A 39 -7.11 -12.30 -4.81
C LEU A 39 -7.86 -13.61 -4.62
N ALA A 40 -7.19 -14.58 -4.03
CA ALA A 40 -7.77 -15.82 -3.56
C ALA A 40 -7.71 -15.84 -2.03
N PHE A 41 -8.66 -15.18 -1.37
CA PHE A 41 -8.79 -15.23 0.09
C PHE A 41 -10.22 -15.61 0.47
N ALA A 42 -10.34 -16.48 1.47
CA ALA A 42 -11.59 -17.07 1.95
C ALA A 42 -12.41 -17.80 0.85
N ASN A 43 -13.62 -17.33 0.56
CA ASN A 43 -14.61 -17.96 -0.34
C ASN A 43 -14.64 -17.32 -1.75
N MET A 44 -13.61 -16.56 -2.12
CA MET A 44 -13.59 -15.83 -3.38
C MET A 44 -12.94 -16.67 -4.48
N ASP A 45 -13.72 -16.96 -5.53
CA ASP A 45 -13.35 -17.81 -6.66
C ASP A 45 -12.41 -17.09 -7.66
N GLY A 46 -11.37 -16.43 -7.15
CA GLY A 46 -10.35 -15.75 -7.97
C GLY A 46 -10.78 -14.43 -8.61
N ASP A 47 -11.84 -13.79 -8.10
CA ASP A 47 -12.30 -12.49 -8.58
C ASP A 47 -11.19 -11.43 -8.51
N ALA A 48 -11.01 -10.70 -9.60
CA ALA A 48 -10.14 -9.53 -9.64
C ALA A 48 -10.71 -8.43 -8.74
N ARG A 49 -9.89 -7.92 -7.82
CA ARG A 49 -10.22 -6.77 -6.97
C ARG A 49 -9.33 -5.61 -7.34
N GLU A 50 -9.92 -4.42 -7.41
CA GLU A 50 -9.13 -3.18 -7.47
C GLU A 50 -8.59 -2.88 -6.07
N LEU A 51 -7.30 -3.15 -5.88
CA LEU A 51 -6.57 -2.75 -4.68
C LEU A 51 -6.03 -1.33 -4.82
N LEU A 52 -5.80 -0.69 -3.68
CA LEU A 52 -5.01 0.52 -3.62
C LEU A 52 -3.53 0.16 -3.49
N ALA A 53 -2.67 1.01 -4.02
CA ALA A 53 -1.23 0.95 -3.79
C ALA A 53 -0.67 2.36 -3.60
N PHE A 54 0.38 2.47 -2.79
CA PHE A 54 1.19 3.68 -2.69
C PHE A 54 2.34 3.58 -3.68
N ARG A 55 2.35 4.47 -4.66
CA ARG A 55 3.38 4.56 -5.69
C ARG A 55 4.39 5.64 -5.32
N GLY A 56 5.67 5.30 -5.29
CA GLY A 56 6.72 6.26 -5.00
C GLY A 56 8.12 5.70 -5.25
N ARG A 57 9.14 6.47 -4.85
CA ARG A 57 10.54 6.01 -4.89
C ARG A 57 10.74 4.88 -3.88
N ARG A 58 11.71 3.99 -4.15
CA ARG A 58 11.95 2.78 -3.34
C ARG A 58 12.10 3.10 -1.85
N GLU A 59 12.94 4.08 -1.54
CA GLU A 59 13.23 4.49 -0.16
C GLU A 59 11.97 5.00 0.56
N VAL A 60 11.09 5.72 -0.14
CA VAL A 60 9.85 6.24 0.44
C VAL A 60 8.87 5.10 0.68
N VAL A 61 8.68 4.19 -0.28
CA VAL A 61 7.72 3.09 -0.10
C VAL A 61 8.18 2.08 0.96
N GLU A 62 9.49 1.87 1.14
CA GLU A 62 10.04 1.04 2.20
C GLU A 62 9.85 1.67 3.59
N GLU A 63 9.94 3.00 3.70
CA GLU A 63 9.62 3.74 4.92
C GLU A 63 8.12 3.65 5.24
N VAL A 64 7.26 3.84 4.24
CA VAL A 64 5.80 3.67 4.37
C VAL A 64 5.45 2.25 4.81
N GLN A 65 6.11 1.23 4.26
CA GLN A 65 5.92 -0.17 4.69
C GLN A 65 6.22 -0.32 6.19
N THR A 66 7.35 0.23 6.65
CA THR A 66 7.75 0.16 8.07
C THR A 66 6.73 0.85 8.97
N TYR A 67 6.28 2.06 8.59
CA TYR A 67 5.24 2.80 9.29
C TYR A 67 3.93 2.01 9.39
N LEU A 68 3.42 1.53 8.25
CA LEU A 68 2.16 0.79 8.18
C LEU A 68 2.19 -0.47 9.02
N PHE A 69 3.27 -1.26 8.94
CA PHE A 69 3.39 -2.48 9.75
C PHE A 69 3.39 -2.18 11.25
N ALA A 70 4.08 -1.12 11.69
CA ALA A 70 4.08 -0.71 13.10
C ALA A 70 2.66 -0.32 13.56
N ARG A 71 1.97 0.52 12.78
CA ARG A 71 0.60 0.96 13.08
C ARG A 71 -0.42 -0.17 13.05
N LEU A 72 -0.26 -1.13 12.13
CA LEU A 72 -1.12 -2.31 12.05
C LEU A 72 -0.95 -3.20 13.29
N LYS A 73 0.28 -3.40 13.78
CA LYS A 73 0.53 -4.14 15.04
C LYS A 73 -0.14 -3.46 16.24
N GLU A 74 0.06 -2.15 16.38
CA GLU A 74 -0.62 -1.36 17.42
C GLU A 74 -2.14 -1.48 17.33
N PHE A 75 -2.70 -1.50 16.11
CA PHE A 75 -4.14 -1.59 15.88
C PHE A 75 -4.74 -2.95 16.24
N ILE A 76 -4.02 -4.05 15.99
CA ILE A 76 -4.48 -5.41 16.36
C ILE A 76 -4.18 -5.74 17.84
N GLY A 77 -3.40 -4.91 18.53
CA GLY A 77 -3.06 -5.09 19.94
C GLY A 77 -1.96 -6.11 20.22
N ASP A 78 -1.06 -6.34 19.25
CA ASP A 78 0.14 -7.18 19.36
C ASP A 78 1.36 -6.42 19.92
#